data_AF-A0A818KPE2-F1
#
_entry.id   AF-A0A818KPE2-F1
#
_cell.length_a   1.000
_cell.length_b   1.000
_cell.length_c   1.000
_cell.angle_alpha   90.00
_cell.angle_beta   90.00
_cell.angle_gamma   90.00
#
_symmetry.space_group_name_H-M   'P 1'
#
loop_
_entity.id
_entity.type
_entity.pdbx_description
1 polymer ?
#
loop_
_entity_poly.entity_id
_entity_poly.type
_entity_poly.pdbx_seq_one_letter_code
_entity_poly.pdbx_strand_id
1 'polypeptide(L)'
;MPEYSNRHPGPGFDGKAEMVRWFNYWLKDDNENSDIISEPDITLFIRTSLTTGTYRYESQCPITRQRIHRMFMSKGQKLVEQVATTEEERGKNNDVNTLEYRPWIGFEGGAWLGGLTGDQRSFDKYCLIYESDLIEEKIEIAGFVTVSLQ
;
A
#
# COMPACT_ATOMS: atom_id res chain seq x y z
N MET A 1 6.53 25.18 3.73
CA MET A 1 5.77 24.04 4.31
C MET A 1 5.22 24.49 5.63
N PRO A 2 3.89 24.49 5.84
CA PRO A 2 3.38 24.37 7.21
C PRO A 2 4.06 23.16 7.84
N GLU A 3 4.54 23.27 9.07
CA GLU A 3 5.12 22.14 9.78
C GLU A 3 4.06 21.04 9.87
N TYR A 4 4.17 20.00 9.06
CA TYR A 4 3.34 18.81 9.22
C TYR A 4 3.69 18.22 10.58
N SER A 5 2.87 18.51 11.59
CA SER A 5 3.14 18.03 12.94
C SER A 5 3.16 16.51 12.90
N ASN A 6 4.29 15.90 13.28
CA ASN A 6 4.38 14.47 13.52
C ASN A 6 3.43 14.11 14.68
N ARG A 7 2.16 13.84 14.38
CA ARG A 7 1.23 13.25 15.36
C ARG A 7 1.43 11.75 15.40
N HIS A 8 1.10 11.13 16.52
CA HIS A 8 1.19 9.68 16.69
C HIS A 8 -0.21 9.11 16.98
N PRO A 9 -0.71 8.17 16.15
CA PRO A 9 -0.07 7.65 14.93
C PRO A 9 -0.03 8.69 13.78
N GLY A 10 1.06 8.69 13.01
CA GLY A 10 1.25 9.58 11.87
C GLY A 10 0.36 9.19 10.68
N PRO A 11 0.20 10.10 9.69
CA PRO A 11 1.04 11.28 9.48
C PRO A 11 0.48 12.58 10.06
N GLY A 12 -0.59 12.53 10.87
CA GLY A 12 -1.12 13.69 11.58
C GLY A 12 -1.67 14.82 10.69
N PHE A 13 -1.76 14.58 9.38
CA PHE A 13 -2.25 15.49 8.37
C PHE A 13 -3.74 15.28 8.17
N ASP A 14 -4.51 16.34 8.39
CA ASP A 14 -5.96 16.35 8.19
C ASP A 14 -6.38 17.04 6.88
N GLY A 15 -5.42 17.56 6.11
CA GLY A 15 -5.61 18.17 4.79
C GLY A 15 -6.42 19.46 4.77
N LYS A 16 -6.84 19.98 5.93
CA LYS A 16 -7.79 21.11 5.97
C LYS A 16 -7.15 22.40 5.51
N ALA A 17 -5.91 22.67 5.91
CA ALA A 17 -5.21 23.89 5.53
C ALA A 17 -4.99 23.94 4.01
N GLU A 18 -4.64 22.81 3.42
CA GLU A 18 -4.40 22.63 1.99
C GLU A 18 -5.69 22.79 1.20
N MET A 19 -6.80 22.19 1.67
CA MET A 19 -8.12 22.40 1.09
C MET A 19 -8.54 23.87 1.11
N VAL A 20 -8.35 24.58 2.23
CA VAL A 20 -8.70 26.00 2.34
C VAL A 20 -7.88 26.85 1.36
N ARG A 21 -6.56 26.62 1.27
CA ARG A 21 -5.69 27.30 0.29
C ARG A 21 -6.17 27.06 -1.14
N TRP A 22 -6.47 25.81 -1.47
CA TRP A 22 -6.97 25.42 -2.79
C TRP A 22 -8.30 26.09 -3.11
N PHE A 23 -9.27 26.07 -2.19
CA PHE A 23 -10.56 26.73 -2.40
C PHE A 23 -10.45 28.25 -2.48
N ASN A 24 -9.58 28.88 -1.70
CA ASN A 24 -9.37 30.33 -1.81
C ASN A 24 -8.87 30.71 -3.20
N TYR A 25 -7.86 30.00 -3.71
CA TYR A 25 -7.32 30.27 -5.04
C TYR A 25 -8.35 30.07 -6.15
N TRP A 26 -9.09 28.94 -6.16
CA TRP A 26 -9.99 28.60 -7.27
C TRP A 26 -11.42 29.16 -7.16
N LEU A 27 -11.91 29.47 -5.96
CA LEU A 27 -13.31 29.87 -5.75
C LEU A 27 -13.48 31.33 -5.30
N LYS A 28 -12.42 32.00 -4.84
CA LYS A 28 -12.49 33.39 -4.35
C LYS A 28 -11.67 34.37 -5.16
N ASP A 29 -11.05 33.93 -6.26
CA ASP A 29 -10.07 34.70 -7.04
C ASP A 29 -8.96 35.30 -6.15
N ASP A 30 -8.62 34.60 -5.06
CA ASP A 30 -7.62 35.03 -4.09
C ASP A 30 -6.22 34.61 -4.56
N ASN A 31 -5.52 35.57 -5.14
CA ASN A 31 -4.17 35.38 -5.68
C ASN A 31 -3.08 35.32 -4.59
N GLU A 32 -3.39 35.51 -3.31
CA GLU A 32 -2.39 35.34 -2.22
C GLU A 32 -1.89 33.89 -2.11
N ASN A 33 -2.62 32.92 -2.68
CA ASN A 33 -2.28 31.50 -2.70
C ASN A 33 -1.80 31.00 -4.08
N SER A 34 -1.26 31.89 -4.94
CA SER A 34 -0.79 31.51 -6.28
C SER A 34 0.39 30.53 -6.29
N ASP A 35 1.06 30.36 -5.15
CA ASP A 35 2.14 29.39 -4.97
C ASP A 35 1.66 27.94 -5.17
N ILE A 36 0.36 27.67 -4.96
CA ILE A 36 -0.26 26.36 -5.20
C ILE A 36 -0.08 25.84 -6.63
N ILE A 37 0.07 26.73 -7.62
CA ILE A 37 0.28 26.36 -9.03
C ILE A 37 1.69 25.78 -9.24
N SER A 38 2.65 26.18 -8.39
CA SER A 38 4.04 25.73 -8.43
C SER A 38 4.31 24.51 -7.54
N GLU A 39 3.32 24.08 -6.76
CA GLU A 39 3.44 22.90 -5.90
C GLU A 39 3.38 21.60 -6.73
N PRO A 40 4.00 20.51 -6.23
CA PRO A 40 3.93 19.21 -6.91
C PRO A 40 2.52 18.63 -6.92
N ASP A 41 2.15 17.97 -8.02
CA ASP A 41 0.82 17.40 -8.23
C ASP A 41 0.41 16.40 -7.14
N ILE A 42 1.37 15.61 -6.62
CA ILE A 42 1.11 14.56 -5.63
C ILE A 42 2.09 14.64 -4.47
N THR A 43 1.53 14.52 -3.27
CA THR A 43 2.27 14.33 -2.02
C THR A 43 1.97 12.96 -1.45
N LEU A 44 3.00 12.14 -1.26
CA LEU A 44 2.91 10.80 -0.69
C LEU A 44 3.47 10.79 0.73
N PHE A 45 2.83 10.05 1.64
CA PHE A 45 3.43 9.70 2.93
C PHE A 45 4.02 8.28 2.84
N ILE A 46 5.34 8.19 2.71
CA ILE A 46 6.07 6.93 2.58
C ILE A 46 6.31 6.34 3.97
N ARG A 47 5.59 5.26 4.28
CA ARG A 47 5.63 4.62 5.61
C ARG A 47 6.89 3.79 5.79
N THR A 48 7.48 3.90 6.98
CA THR A 48 8.55 2.99 7.46
C THR A 48 8.05 2.09 8.60
N SER A 49 6.91 2.43 9.21
CA SER A 49 6.20 1.60 10.17
C SER A 49 4.70 1.91 10.14
N LEU A 50 3.94 1.35 11.08
CA LEU A 50 2.53 1.66 11.19
C LEU A 50 2.26 3.15 11.41
N THR A 51 3.15 3.83 12.15
CA THR A 51 2.93 5.19 12.64
C THR A 51 3.97 6.21 12.18
N THR A 52 5.04 5.75 11.51
CA THR A 52 6.17 6.58 11.05
C THR A 52 6.34 6.54 9.54
N GLY A 53 6.89 7.61 9.00
CA GLY A 53 7.16 7.75 7.57
C GLY A 53 7.68 9.13 7.24
N THR A 54 7.87 9.40 5.95
CA THR A 54 8.30 10.71 5.45
C THR A 54 7.47 11.13 4.25
N TYR A 55 7.19 12.43 4.15
CA TYR A 55 6.54 12.98 2.97
C TYR A 55 7.51 13.01 1.78
N ARG A 56 6.98 12.71 0.60
CA ARG A 56 7.71 12.82 -0.67
C ARG A 56 6.79 13.35 -1.75
N TYR A 57 7.32 14.27 -2.57
CA TYR A 57 6.64 14.78 -3.74
C TYR A 57 6.88 13.90 -4.95
N GLU A 58 5.84 13.71 -5.73
CA GLU A 58 5.90 13.05 -7.04
C GLU A 58 5.15 13.93 -8.05
N SER A 59 5.65 13.98 -9.28
CA SER A 59 5.07 14.79 -10.34
C SER A 59 3.89 14.10 -11.05
N GLN A 60 3.61 12.84 -10.74
CA GLN A 60 2.53 12.08 -11.38
C GLN A 60 2.18 10.80 -10.59
N CYS A 61 0.93 10.36 -10.75
CA CYS A 61 0.41 9.11 -10.24
C CYS A 61 -0.26 8.38 -11.41
N PRO A 62 0.21 7.19 -11.82
CA PRO A 62 1.29 6.41 -11.22
C PRO A 62 2.70 7.02 -11.37
N ILE A 63 3.61 6.69 -10.45
CA ILE A 63 4.99 7.20 -10.43
C ILE A 63 5.75 6.63 -11.65
N THR A 64 6.38 7.46 -12.49
CA THR A 64 6.99 6.99 -13.75
C THR A 64 8.21 6.08 -13.55
N ARG A 65 8.97 6.26 -12.46
CA ARG A 65 10.10 5.38 -12.10
C ARG A 65 9.69 4.05 -11.45
N GLN A 66 8.39 3.78 -11.27
CA GLN A 66 7.94 2.53 -10.67
C GLN A 66 8.25 1.33 -11.59
N ARG A 67 8.54 0.18 -10.99
CA ARG A 67 8.69 -1.10 -11.70
C ARG A 67 7.68 -2.09 -11.14
N ILE A 68 7.03 -2.83 -12.03
CA ILE A 68 6.14 -3.93 -11.61
C ILE A 68 7.04 -5.06 -11.11
N HIS A 69 6.93 -5.35 -9.82
CA HIS A 69 7.54 -6.53 -9.21
C HIS A 69 6.45 -7.58 -9.05
N ARG A 70 6.60 -8.72 -9.73
CA ARG A 70 5.60 -9.80 -9.72
C ARG A 70 6.11 -10.97 -8.89
N MET A 71 5.28 -11.41 -7.95
CA MET A 71 5.50 -12.63 -7.20
C MET A 71 4.39 -13.63 -7.52
N PHE A 72 4.72 -14.91 -7.44
CA PHE A 72 3.83 -16.02 -7.70
C PHE A 72 3.68 -16.86 -6.45
N MET A 73 2.47 -17.35 -6.23
CA MET A 73 2.19 -18.34 -5.19
C MET A 73 2.77 -19.69 -5.62
N SER A 74 3.48 -20.37 -4.74
CA SER A 74 4.03 -21.70 -4.96
C SER A 74 3.60 -22.68 -3.87
N LYS A 75 3.90 -23.96 -4.10
CA LYS A 75 3.75 -25.03 -3.09
C LYS A 75 4.40 -24.64 -1.76
N GLY A 76 3.78 -25.07 -0.66
CA GLY A 76 4.27 -24.80 0.68
C GLY A 76 4.02 -23.38 1.17
N GLN A 77 3.04 -22.67 0.58
CA GLN A 77 2.62 -21.33 1.04
C GLN A 77 3.75 -20.29 0.93
N LYS A 78 4.48 -20.33 -0.20
CA LYS A 78 5.59 -19.42 -0.48
C LYS A 78 5.29 -18.48 -1.65
N LEU A 79 5.90 -17.30 -1.61
CA LEU A 79 5.95 -16.34 -2.71
C LEU A 79 7.31 -16.41 -3.38
N VAL A 80 7.32 -16.61 -4.70
CA VAL A 80 8.54 -16.72 -5.51
C VAL A 80 8.50 -15.75 -6.70
N GLU A 81 9.65 -15.23 -7.12
CA GLU A 81 9.73 -14.29 -8.26
C GLU A 81 9.60 -14.96 -9.62
N GLN A 82 9.96 -16.25 -9.71
CA GLN A 82 9.92 -17.03 -10.94
C GLN A 82 9.09 -18.29 -10.74
N VAL A 83 8.17 -18.53 -11.67
CA VAL A 83 7.52 -19.83 -11.80
C VAL A 83 8.41 -20.77 -12.59
N ALA A 84 8.33 -22.05 -12.23
CA ALA A 84 8.66 -23.20 -13.05
C ALA A 84 8.56 -22.90 -14.57
N THR A 85 9.70 -22.92 -15.26
CA THR A 85 9.78 -22.63 -16.71
C THR A 85 9.51 -23.87 -17.55
N THR A 86 9.64 -25.06 -16.98
CA THR A 86 9.37 -26.33 -17.66
C THR A 86 7.99 -26.91 -17.31
N GLU A 87 7.40 -27.68 -18.23
CA GLU A 87 6.09 -28.31 -18.02
C GLU A 87 6.09 -29.30 -16.84
N GLU A 88 7.20 -30.00 -16.61
CA GLU A 88 7.36 -30.92 -15.47
C GLU A 88 7.38 -30.18 -14.12
N GLU A 89 8.00 -28.99 -14.07
CA GLU A 89 8.01 -28.16 -12.87
C GLU A 89 6.66 -27.45 -12.66
N ARG A 90 5.95 -27.07 -13.73
CA ARG A 90 4.57 -26.53 -13.64
C ARG A 90 3.60 -27.57 -13.12
N GLY A 91 3.68 -28.81 -13.61
CA GLY A 91 2.88 -29.93 -13.12
C GLY A 91 3.11 -30.23 -11.63
N LYS A 92 4.31 -29.95 -11.10
CA LYS A 92 4.64 -30.07 -9.66
C LYS A 92 4.15 -28.89 -8.81
N ASN A 93 3.86 -27.74 -9.42
CA ASN A 93 3.46 -26.51 -8.73
C ASN A 93 1.96 -26.18 -8.85
N ASN A 94 1.18 -27.04 -9.52
CA ASN A 94 -0.28 -26.94 -9.66
C ASN A 94 -1.01 -27.51 -8.44
N ASP A 95 -0.60 -27.13 -7.23
CA ASP A 95 -1.33 -27.48 -6.02
C ASP A 95 -2.47 -26.48 -5.82
N VAL A 96 -3.70 -26.99 -5.67
CA VAL A 96 -4.86 -26.18 -5.28
C VAL A 96 -4.89 -26.12 -3.75
N ASN A 97 -4.64 -24.93 -3.21
CA ASN A 97 -4.83 -24.68 -1.79
C ASN A 97 -6.31 -24.42 -1.52
N THR A 98 -6.89 -25.16 -0.57
CA THR A 98 -8.29 -25.00 -0.16
C THR A 98 -8.37 -24.51 1.27
N LEU A 99 -9.40 -23.72 1.55
CA LEU A 99 -9.67 -23.17 2.87
C LEU A 99 -11.19 -23.14 3.06
N GLU A 100 -11.64 -23.50 4.26
CA GLU A 100 -13.04 -23.38 4.63
C GLU A 100 -13.44 -21.90 4.72
N TYR A 101 -14.44 -21.50 3.93
CA TYR A 101 -14.96 -20.13 3.99
C TYR A 101 -15.76 -19.90 5.28
N ARG A 102 -15.35 -18.89 6.06
CA ARG A 102 -16.01 -18.48 7.29
C ARG A 102 -16.45 -17.01 7.19
N PRO A 103 -17.75 -16.72 7.00
CA PRO A 103 -18.21 -15.38 6.64
C PRO A 103 -17.98 -14.31 7.72
N TRP A 104 -17.79 -14.69 8.98
CA TRP A 104 -17.61 -13.74 10.09
C TRP A 104 -16.16 -13.28 10.30
N ILE A 105 -15.16 -13.99 9.77
CA ILE A 105 -13.74 -13.69 10.07
C ILE A 105 -13.33 -12.29 9.60
N GLY A 106 -13.83 -11.83 8.44
CA GLY A 106 -13.54 -10.49 7.92
C GLY A 106 -14.10 -9.36 8.78
N PHE A 107 -15.16 -9.60 9.56
CA PHE A 107 -15.72 -8.61 10.47
C PHE A 107 -14.80 -8.36 11.68
N GLU A 108 -14.14 -9.40 12.19
CA GLU A 108 -13.20 -9.31 13.31
C GLU A 108 -11.89 -8.59 12.93
N GLY A 109 -11.54 -8.56 11.63
CA GLY A 109 -10.34 -7.91 11.12
C GLY A 109 -10.28 -6.39 11.32
N GLY A 110 -11.40 -5.75 11.66
CA GLY A 110 -11.45 -4.38 12.21
C GLY A 110 -11.05 -3.24 11.27
N ALA A 111 -10.69 -3.52 10.02
CA ALA A 111 -10.39 -2.48 9.03
C ALA A 111 -11.69 -1.87 8.50
N TRP A 112 -12.04 -0.68 8.99
CA TRP A 112 -13.13 0.13 8.46
C TRP A 112 -12.55 1.35 7.72
N LEU A 113 -12.98 1.58 6.47
CA LEU A 113 -12.62 2.74 5.63
C LEU A 113 -11.14 3.16 5.67
N GLY A 114 -10.22 2.21 5.47
CA GLY A 114 -8.79 2.51 5.38
C GLY A 114 -8.08 2.66 6.73
N GLY A 115 -8.73 2.26 7.84
CA GLY A 115 -8.07 2.11 9.13
C GLY A 115 -6.87 1.16 9.07
N LEU A 116 -5.83 1.46 9.87
CA LEU A 116 -4.67 0.60 9.98
C LEU A 116 -5.06 -0.72 10.66
N THR A 117 -4.79 -1.84 9.99
CA THR A 117 -4.90 -3.16 10.61
C THR A 117 -3.80 -3.33 11.65
N GLY A 118 -4.19 -3.76 12.85
CA GLY A 118 -3.23 -4.19 13.87
C GLY A 118 -2.53 -5.50 13.48
N ASP A 119 -1.88 -6.11 14.46
CA ASP A 119 -1.31 -7.45 14.32
C ASP A 119 -2.36 -8.45 13.82
N GLN A 120 -2.04 -9.17 12.74
CA GLN A 120 -2.97 -10.10 12.07
C GLN A 120 -2.83 -11.55 12.56
N ARG A 121 -1.88 -11.87 13.45
CA ARG A 121 -1.60 -13.26 13.89
C ARG A 121 -2.81 -14.04 14.40
N SER A 122 -3.80 -13.37 15.00
CA SER A 122 -5.03 -14.03 15.47
C SER A 122 -5.87 -14.64 14.34
N PHE A 123 -5.71 -14.14 13.11
CA PHE A 123 -6.46 -14.56 11.93
C PHE A 123 -5.76 -15.65 11.13
N ASP A 124 -4.46 -15.90 11.37
CA ASP A 124 -3.65 -16.81 10.55
C ASP A 124 -4.25 -18.21 10.39
N LYS A 125 -4.87 -18.73 11.46
CA LYS A 125 -5.58 -20.03 11.47
C LYS A 125 -6.78 -20.12 10.52
N TYR A 126 -7.24 -19.00 9.98
CA TYR A 126 -8.40 -18.90 9.10
C TYR A 126 -8.04 -18.38 7.71
N CYS A 127 -6.75 -18.33 7.36
CA CYS A 127 -6.27 -17.71 6.13
C CYS A 127 -5.31 -18.65 5.37
N LEU A 128 -5.27 -18.51 4.04
CA LEU A 128 -4.15 -18.99 3.23
C LEU A 128 -3.10 -17.88 3.22
N ILE A 129 -2.01 -18.10 3.93
CA ILE A 129 -0.88 -17.17 4.00
C ILE A 129 0.15 -17.59 2.95
N TYR A 130 0.79 -16.62 2.30
CA TYR A 130 1.92 -16.84 1.42
C TYR A 130 3.02 -15.85 1.79
N GLU A 131 4.23 -16.36 2.02
CA GLU A 131 5.37 -15.56 2.48
C GLU A 131 6.54 -15.65 1.52
N SER A 132 7.25 -14.54 1.32
CA SER A 132 8.56 -14.56 0.67
C SER A 132 9.63 -15.12 1.60
N ASP A 133 10.84 -15.27 1.09
CA ASP A 133 12.02 -15.36 1.94
C ASP A 133 12.29 -14.02 2.65
N LEU A 134 13.22 -14.03 3.60
CA LEU A 134 13.60 -12.83 4.34
C LEU A 134 14.10 -11.77 3.36
N ILE A 135 13.52 -10.57 3.46
CA ILE A 135 13.91 -9.44 2.64
C ILE A 135 15.20 -8.85 3.22
N GLU A 136 16.32 -9.04 2.53
CA GLU A 136 17.63 -8.57 2.95
C GLU A 136 17.89 -7.09 2.58
N GLU A 137 17.21 -6.60 1.56
CA GLU A 137 17.34 -5.22 1.06
C GLU A 137 16.05 -4.42 1.23
N LYS A 138 16.16 -3.10 1.44
CA LYS A 138 14.98 -2.25 1.59
C LYS A 138 14.16 -2.22 0.30
N ILE A 139 12.91 -2.67 0.39
CA ILE A 139 11.92 -2.55 -0.69
C ILE A 139 10.93 -1.42 -0.37
N GLU A 140 10.61 -0.62 -1.37
CA GLU A 140 9.54 0.39 -1.30
C GLU A 140 8.40 -0.01 -2.24
N ILE A 141 7.19 -0.10 -1.70
CA ILE A 141 5.98 -0.35 -2.47
C ILE A 141 5.19 0.95 -2.54
N ALA A 142 5.19 1.59 -3.70
CA ALA A 142 4.47 2.84 -3.94
C ALA A 142 3.71 2.74 -5.27
N GLY A 143 2.38 2.73 -5.21
CA GLY A 143 1.51 2.56 -6.36
C GLY A 143 0.37 1.60 -6.09
N PHE A 144 -0.21 1.07 -7.15
CA PHE A 144 -1.35 0.15 -7.08
C PHE A 144 -0.89 -1.30 -7.05
N VAL A 145 -1.40 -2.07 -6.10
CA VAL A 145 -1.17 -3.52 -6.00
C VAL A 145 -2.31 -4.25 -6.68
N THR A 146 -1.98 -5.29 -7.44
CA THR A 146 -2.97 -6.16 -8.10
C THR A 146 -2.69 -7.61 -7.73
N VAL A 147 -3.75 -8.41 -7.64
CA VAL A 147 -3.68 -9.85 -7.41
C VAL A 147 -4.48 -10.55 -8.50
N SER A 148 -3.94 -11.66 -9.01
CA SER A 148 -4.62 -12.52 -9.98
C SER A 148 -4.67 -13.92 -9.38
N LEU A 149 -5.89 -14.41 -9.14
CA LEU A 149 -6.16 -15.77 -8.67
C LEU A 149 -6.82 -16.55 -9.81
N GLN A 150 -6.61 -17.86 -9.84
CA GLN A 150 -7.20 -18.78 -10.82
C GLN A 150 -8.23 -19.69 -10.15
#